data_AF-A0A3G1A5C8-F1
#
_entry.id   AF-A0A3G1A5C8-F1
#
_cell.length_a   1.000
_cell.length_b   1.000
_cell.length_c   1.000
_cell.angle_alpha   90.00
_cell.angle_beta   90.00
_cell.angle_gamma   90.00
#
_symmetry.space_group_name_H-M   'P 1'
#
loop_
_entity.id
_entity.type
_entity.pdbx_description
1 polymer ?
#
loop_
_entity_poly.entity_id
_entity_poly.type
_entity_poly.pdbx_seq_one_letter_code
_entity_poly.pdbx_strand_id
1 'polypeptide(L)'
;MENKQGNSYTEWFTVLKVPILKITIGDQVFFFSLTRRINTPGELFKVLKEDAWRIIDAEKPYQANFYETARLFDYFSGQEVPISIAVLTAEAGWKQHREKTRQLPIQFHVTLHDKIWNKEKEITSQGLIEIYRVKAEVRIAPSQGIPGYRQEAIIEGKKLVRLYGLFATDNEPFTPEDDPILKELFKQVNINSEVPRIKRRGDKKNLSGYMDITFFLKE
;
A
#
# COMPACT_ATOMS: atom_id res chain seq x y z
N MET A 1 15.88 17.85 -24.69
CA MET A 1 15.69 16.67 -23.82
C MET A 1 16.70 15.63 -24.26
N GLU A 2 17.68 15.29 -23.41
CA GLU A 2 18.65 14.24 -23.72
C GLU A 2 17.94 12.89 -23.86
N ASN A 3 18.23 12.18 -24.94
CA ASN A 3 17.67 10.86 -25.19
C ASN A 3 18.40 9.84 -24.31
N LYS A 4 17.95 9.67 -23.06
CA LYS A 4 18.54 8.72 -22.07
C LYS A 4 18.11 7.27 -22.29
N GLN A 5 17.58 6.93 -23.47
CA GLN A 5 17.09 5.60 -23.82
C GLN A 5 18.24 4.59 -23.89
N GLY A 6 18.06 3.42 -23.28
CA GLY A 6 19.08 2.36 -23.27
C GLY A 6 20.23 2.58 -22.28
N ASN A 7 20.25 3.70 -21.57
CA ASN A 7 21.23 3.94 -20.51
C ASN A 7 20.83 3.17 -19.26
N SER A 8 21.76 2.37 -18.75
CA SER A 8 21.72 1.85 -17.40
C SER A 8 22.80 2.50 -16.54
N TYR A 9 22.50 2.63 -15.27
CA TYR A 9 23.46 3.09 -14.27
C TYR A 9 23.17 2.39 -12.96
N THR A 10 24.17 2.33 -12.10
CA THR A 10 24.01 1.76 -10.77
C THR A 10 23.70 2.87 -9.77
N GLU A 11 22.70 2.65 -8.93
CA GLU A 11 22.29 3.60 -7.90
C GLU A 11 22.09 2.88 -6.55
N TRP A 12 22.26 3.63 -5.47
CA TRP A 12 21.91 3.19 -4.12
C TRP A 12 20.44 3.41 -3.83
N PHE A 13 19.81 2.37 -3.29
CA PHE A 13 18.44 2.39 -2.85
C PHE A 13 18.34 2.16 -1.35
N THR A 14 17.45 2.91 -0.71
CA THR A 14 16.84 2.53 0.57
C THR A 14 15.54 1.81 0.24
N VAL A 15 15.43 0.54 0.59
CA VAL A 15 14.23 -0.26 0.40
C VAL A 15 13.51 -0.37 1.72
N LEU A 16 12.20 -0.15 1.69
CA LEU A 16 11.30 -0.30 2.82
C LEU A 16 10.27 -1.38 2.48
N LYS A 17 10.14 -2.36 3.38
CA LYS A 17 9.10 -3.38 3.40
C LYS A 17 8.25 -3.16 4.65
N VAL A 18 6.95 -2.96 4.46
CA VAL A 18 5.98 -2.71 5.55
C VAL A 18 4.99 -3.86 5.61
N PRO A 19 4.73 -4.45 6.79
CA PRO A 19 3.71 -5.47 6.93
C PRO A 19 2.32 -4.83 6.88
N ILE A 20 1.43 -5.41 6.09
CA ILE A 20 0.02 -5.04 5.97
C ILE A 20 -0.81 -6.26 6.37
N LEU A 21 -1.56 -6.13 7.46
CA LEU A 21 -2.47 -7.17 7.92
C LEU A 21 -3.73 -7.17 7.04
N LYS A 22 -4.00 -8.28 6.37
CA LYS A 22 -5.24 -8.55 5.64
C LYS A 22 -6.13 -9.46 6.49
N ILE A 23 -7.36 -9.03 6.73
CA ILE A 23 -8.41 -9.85 7.35
C ILE A 23 -9.57 -9.98 6.36
N THR A 24 -9.97 -11.21 6.07
CA THR A 24 -11.12 -11.53 5.22
C THR A 24 -12.19 -12.23 6.05
N ILE A 25 -13.42 -11.74 6.01
CA ILE A 25 -14.58 -12.25 6.76
C ILE A 25 -15.72 -12.40 5.77
N GLY A 26 -15.90 -13.62 5.26
CA GLY A 26 -16.84 -13.86 4.15
C GLY A 26 -16.47 -13.03 2.93
N ASP A 27 -17.33 -12.07 2.58
CA ASP A 27 -17.16 -11.11 1.48
C ASP A 27 -16.43 -9.82 1.89
N GLN A 28 -16.23 -9.58 3.19
CA GLN A 28 -15.58 -8.38 3.69
C GLN A 28 -14.06 -8.57 3.73
N VAL A 29 -13.32 -7.60 3.21
CA VAL A 29 -11.86 -7.61 3.23
C VAL A 29 -11.35 -6.29 3.80
N PHE A 30 -10.48 -6.40 4.80
CA PHE A 30 -9.87 -5.29 5.52
C PHE A 30 -8.36 -5.34 5.38
N PHE A 31 -7.74 -4.19 5.16
CA PHE A 31 -6.29 -4.02 5.20
C PHE A 31 -5.91 -3.05 6.32
N PHE A 32 -4.99 -3.46 7.18
CA PHE A 32 -4.47 -2.63 8.25
C PHE A 32 -2.97 -2.44 8.05
N SER A 33 -2.57 -1.18 7.97
CA SER A 33 -1.18 -0.79 8.11
C SER A 33 -0.83 -0.61 9.58
N LEU A 34 0.39 -0.13 9.84
CA LEU A 34 0.86 0.21 11.18
C LEU A 34 -0.01 1.26 11.87
N THR A 35 -0.53 2.24 11.14
CA THR A 35 -1.16 3.45 11.72
C THR A 35 -2.64 3.60 11.40
N ARG A 36 -3.12 2.89 10.37
CA ARG A 36 -4.48 3.10 9.83
C ARG A 36 -4.99 1.87 9.07
N ARG A 37 -6.31 1.80 8.94
CA ARG A 37 -6.97 1.00 7.90
C ARG A 37 -6.68 1.60 6.52
N ILE A 38 -6.39 0.74 5.54
CA ILE A 38 -6.17 1.12 4.14
C ILE A 38 -7.40 0.69 3.34
N ASN A 39 -7.99 1.65 2.64
CA ASN A 39 -9.12 1.44 1.74
C ASN A 39 -8.77 1.86 0.30
N THR A 40 -7.66 2.58 0.10
CA THR A 40 -7.24 3.07 -1.21
C THR A 40 -5.74 2.89 -1.46
N PRO A 41 -5.33 2.79 -2.73
CA PRO A 41 -3.91 2.84 -3.11
C PRO A 41 -3.17 4.07 -2.58
N GLY A 42 -3.82 5.24 -2.55
CA GLY A 42 -3.22 6.48 -2.05
C GLY A 42 -2.88 6.42 -0.55
N GLU A 43 -3.71 5.75 0.25
CA GLU A 43 -3.42 5.51 1.68
C GLU A 43 -2.24 4.56 1.86
N LEU A 44 -2.13 3.50 1.04
CA LEU A 44 -0.95 2.63 1.06
C LEU A 44 0.33 3.42 0.76
N PHE A 45 0.28 4.31 -0.23
CA PHE A 45 1.40 5.16 -0.58
C PHE A 45 1.78 6.11 0.56
N LYS A 46 0.78 6.68 1.26
CA LYS A 46 1.01 7.51 2.45
C LYS A 46 1.68 6.74 3.58
N VAL A 47 1.27 5.49 3.80
CA VAL A 47 1.89 4.60 4.79
C VAL A 47 3.38 4.40 4.48
N LEU A 48 3.69 4.08 3.22
CA LEU A 48 5.07 3.83 2.78
C LEU A 48 5.94 5.10 2.81
N LYS A 49 5.38 6.26 2.46
CA LYS A 49 6.14 7.51 2.32
C LYS A 49 6.30 8.28 3.64
N GLU A 50 5.35 8.18 4.57
CA GLU A 50 5.32 9.04 5.76
C GLU A 50 5.20 8.24 7.05
N ASP A 51 4.14 7.42 7.19
CA ASP A 51 3.78 6.86 8.48
C ASP A 51 4.80 5.81 8.97
N ALA A 52 5.29 4.95 8.08
CA ALA A 52 6.29 3.93 8.43
C ALA A 52 7.59 4.56 8.94
N TRP A 53 8.05 5.63 8.29
CA TRP A 53 9.28 6.34 8.66
C TRP A 53 9.23 6.90 10.09
N ARG A 54 8.08 7.43 10.51
CA ARG A 54 7.91 7.90 11.89
C ARG A 54 8.06 6.79 12.94
N ILE A 55 7.62 5.58 12.60
CA ILE A 55 7.72 4.42 13.50
C ILE A 55 9.16 3.91 13.53
N ILE A 56 9.81 3.88 12.38
CA ILE A 56 11.23 3.51 12.24
C ILE A 56 12.12 4.41 13.08
N ASP A 57 11.92 5.73 12.98
CA ASP A 57 12.70 6.73 13.72
C ASP A 57 12.53 6.60 15.24
N ALA A 58 11.44 5.99 15.71
CA ALA A 58 11.20 5.78 17.13
C ALA A 58 11.99 4.60 17.72
N GLU A 59 12.57 3.72 16.90
CA GLU A 59 13.46 2.59 17.27
C GLU A 59 12.93 1.69 18.41
N LYS A 60 11.61 1.53 18.52
CA LYS A 60 10.96 0.73 19.56
C LYS A 60 9.97 -0.26 18.95
N PRO A 61 9.79 -1.45 19.58
CA PRO A 61 8.70 -2.34 19.21
C PRO A 61 7.38 -1.56 19.14
N TYR A 62 6.63 -1.78 18.07
CA TYR A 62 5.43 -1.01 17.80
C TYR A 62 4.20 -1.93 17.79
N GLN A 63 3.17 -1.50 18.50
CA GLN A 63 1.89 -2.19 18.57
C GLN A 63 0.83 -1.38 17.84
N ALA A 64 0.27 -1.96 16.78
CA ALA A 64 -0.81 -1.37 16.00
C ALA A 64 -2.15 -1.88 16.54
N ASN A 65 -2.96 -1.00 17.12
CA ASN A 65 -4.24 -1.34 17.72
C ASN A 65 -5.38 -0.80 16.86
N PHE A 66 -6.34 -1.65 16.53
CA PHE A 66 -7.50 -1.30 15.73
C PHE A 66 -8.78 -1.84 16.34
N TYR A 67 -9.86 -1.07 16.14
CA TYR A 67 -11.21 -1.49 16.44
C TYR A 67 -12.04 -1.30 15.17
N GLU A 68 -12.64 -2.38 14.66
CA GLU A 68 -13.31 -2.37 13.37
C GLU A 68 -14.67 -3.05 13.46
N THR A 69 -15.67 -2.50 12.76
CA THR A 69 -16.98 -3.14 12.67
C THR A 69 -16.98 -4.17 11.54
N ALA A 70 -17.34 -5.41 11.85
CA ALA A 70 -17.42 -6.50 10.87
C ALA A 70 -18.62 -7.42 11.15
N ARG A 71 -19.13 -8.06 10.11
CA ARG A 71 -20.17 -9.09 10.21
C ARG A 71 -19.50 -10.42 10.55
N LEU A 72 -19.56 -10.81 11.82
CA LEU A 72 -18.97 -12.06 12.31
C LEU A 72 -19.92 -13.24 12.14
N PHE A 73 -21.22 -12.99 12.00
CA PHE A 73 -22.24 -14.03 11.82
C PHE A 73 -23.10 -13.76 10.60
N ASP A 74 -23.45 -14.82 9.89
CA ASP A 74 -24.45 -14.75 8.82
C ASP A 74 -25.84 -14.49 9.42
N TYR A 75 -26.55 -13.51 8.89
CA TYR A 75 -27.81 -13.04 9.48
C TYR A 75 -28.98 -14.01 9.30
N PHE A 76 -28.91 -14.94 8.36
CA PHE A 76 -29.98 -15.88 8.08
C PHE A 76 -29.79 -17.21 8.79
N SER A 77 -28.56 -17.72 8.79
CA SER A 77 -28.20 -19.00 9.39
C SER A 77 -27.75 -18.87 10.85
N GLY A 78 -27.36 -17.68 11.29
CA GLY A 78 -26.76 -17.44 12.62
C GLY A 78 -25.39 -18.09 12.80
N GLN A 79 -24.81 -18.64 11.73
CA GLN A 79 -23.51 -19.31 11.77
C GLN A 79 -22.38 -18.28 11.70
N GLU A 80 -21.26 -18.59 12.36
CA GLU A 80 -20.06 -17.75 12.29
C GLU A 80 -19.48 -17.76 10.87
N VAL A 81 -19.17 -16.58 10.36
CA VAL A 81 -18.58 -16.39 9.04
C VAL A 81 -17.10 -16.78 9.09
N PRO A 82 -16.58 -17.52 8.10
CA PRO A 82 -15.16 -17.88 8.07
C PRO A 82 -14.27 -16.64 8.03
N ILE A 83 -13.23 -16.65 8.88
CA ILE A 83 -12.24 -15.58 8.98
C ILE A 83 -10.88 -16.11 8.49
N SER A 84 -10.29 -15.41 7.53
CA SER A 84 -8.92 -15.65 7.06
C SER A 84 -8.04 -14.45 7.37
N ILE A 85 -6.83 -14.73 7.84
CA ILE A 85 -5.85 -13.72 8.27
C ILE A 85 -4.55 -13.96 7.51
N ALA A 86 -3.99 -12.91 6.92
CA ALA A 86 -2.70 -12.95 6.26
C ALA A 86 -1.91 -11.67 6.54
N VAL A 87 -0.59 -11.78 6.69
CA VAL A 87 0.30 -10.62 6.73
C VAL A 87 0.99 -10.51 5.39
N LEU A 88 0.64 -9.48 4.64
CA LEU A 88 1.22 -9.16 3.34
C LEU A 88 2.37 -8.15 3.52
N THR A 89 3.20 -7.99 2.50
CA THR A 89 4.30 -7.02 2.52
C THR A 89 4.12 -6.01 1.40
N ALA A 90 3.97 -4.74 1.77
CA ALA A 90 4.06 -3.63 0.84
C ALA A 90 5.52 -3.17 0.73
N GLU A 91 6.01 -2.93 -0.48
CA GLU A 91 7.42 -2.66 -0.74
C GLU A 91 7.60 -1.39 -1.56
N ALA A 92 8.60 -0.58 -1.23
CA ALA A 92 8.98 0.59 -1.99
C ALA A 92 10.49 0.88 -1.85
N GLY A 93 11.09 1.45 -2.90
CA GLY A 93 12.51 1.80 -2.94
C GLY A 93 12.73 3.28 -3.25
N TRP A 94 13.58 3.97 -2.50
CA TRP A 94 13.95 5.36 -2.75
C TRP A 94 15.39 5.46 -3.24
N LYS A 95 15.65 6.32 -4.21
CA LYS A 95 17.00 6.71 -4.64
C LYS A 95 17.65 7.62 -3.62
N GLN A 96 17.92 7.08 -2.46
CA GLN A 96 18.56 7.78 -1.37
C GLN A 96 19.54 6.82 -0.70
N HIS A 97 20.61 7.41 -0.18
CA HIS A 97 21.56 6.71 0.67
C HIS A 97 21.23 7.04 2.14
N ARG A 98 20.05 6.61 2.60
CA ARG A 98 19.64 6.74 4.01
C ARG A 98 19.35 5.38 4.64
N GLU A 99 19.44 5.33 5.98
CA GLU A 99 19.23 4.15 6.85
C GLU A 99 20.28 3.03 6.90
N LYS A 100 20.75 2.66 8.09
CA LYS A 100 21.40 1.34 8.27
C LYS A 100 20.32 0.26 8.12
N THR A 101 20.70 -0.92 7.61
CA THR A 101 19.79 -2.06 7.55
C THR A 101 19.22 -2.37 8.94
N ARG A 102 17.90 -2.45 9.04
CA ARG A 102 17.14 -2.56 10.29
C ARG A 102 15.90 -3.42 10.07
N GLN A 103 15.52 -4.12 11.12
CA GLN A 103 14.29 -4.89 11.20
C GLN A 103 13.56 -4.48 12.48
N LEU A 104 12.27 -4.15 12.37
CA LEU A 104 11.46 -3.73 13.50
C LEU A 104 10.21 -4.60 13.63
N PRO A 105 10.05 -5.37 14.72
CA PRO A 105 8.89 -6.22 14.91
C PRO A 105 7.65 -5.37 15.20
N ILE A 106 6.55 -5.76 14.59
CA ILE A 106 5.23 -5.13 14.73
C ILE A 106 4.23 -6.15 15.24
N GLN A 107 3.42 -5.75 16.21
CA GLN A 107 2.30 -6.56 16.66
C GLN A 107 0.98 -5.85 16.33
N PHE A 108 0.16 -6.50 15.51
CA PHE A 108 -1.20 -6.07 15.23
C PHE A 108 -2.14 -6.66 16.29
N HIS A 109 -3.01 -5.82 16.83
CA HIS A 109 -4.18 -6.21 17.61
C HIS A 109 -5.41 -5.56 16.99
N VAL A 110 -6.32 -6.38 16.47
CA VAL A 110 -7.56 -5.94 15.85
C VAL A 110 -8.72 -6.53 16.62
N THR A 111 -9.55 -5.68 17.19
CA THR A 111 -10.85 -6.07 17.75
C THR A 111 -11.92 -5.87 16.69
N LEU A 112 -12.54 -6.97 16.27
CA LEU A 112 -13.67 -6.97 15.36
C LEU A 112 -14.97 -7.00 16.16
N HIS A 113 -15.89 -6.09 15.87
CA HIS A 113 -17.17 -5.99 16.56
C HIS A 113 -18.35 -6.17 15.60
N ASP A 114 -19.20 -7.15 15.91
CA ASP A 114 -20.48 -7.37 15.25
C ASP A 114 -21.59 -6.61 15.98
N LYS A 115 -22.08 -5.55 15.33
CA LYS A 115 -23.13 -4.69 15.89
C LYS A 115 -24.49 -5.37 16.05
N ILE A 116 -24.80 -6.38 15.24
CA ILE A 116 -26.12 -7.03 15.26
C ILE A 116 -26.18 -8.03 16.40
N TRP A 117 -25.11 -8.81 16.56
CA TRP A 117 -25.05 -9.86 17.57
C TRP A 117 -24.40 -9.40 18.88
N ASN A 118 -23.87 -8.17 18.93
CA ASN A 118 -23.12 -7.60 20.07
C ASN A 118 -22.01 -8.54 20.53
N LYS A 119 -21.21 -9.03 19.57
CA LYS A 119 -20.10 -9.96 19.78
C LYS A 119 -18.81 -9.33 19.30
N GLU A 120 -17.73 -9.65 20.02
CA GLU A 120 -16.39 -9.22 19.67
C GLU A 120 -15.49 -10.41 19.40
N LYS A 121 -14.50 -10.20 18.54
CA LYS A 121 -13.45 -11.16 18.25
C LYS A 121 -12.11 -10.45 18.12
N GLU A 122 -11.14 -10.91 18.86
CA GLU A 122 -9.79 -10.37 18.83
C GLU A 122 -8.92 -11.16 17.86
N ILE A 123 -8.13 -10.43 17.07
CA ILE A 123 -7.14 -10.97 16.16
C ILE A 123 -5.79 -10.36 16.52
N THR A 124 -4.82 -11.23 16.80
CA THR A 124 -3.43 -10.83 16.98
C THR A 124 -2.57 -11.41 15.86
N SER A 125 -1.65 -10.60 15.35
CA SER A 125 -0.72 -11.04 14.32
C SER A 125 0.60 -10.30 14.43
N GLN A 126 1.67 -10.93 13.97
CA GLN A 126 3.01 -10.36 13.98
C GLN A 126 3.48 -10.08 12.57
N GLY A 127 4.14 -8.95 12.39
CA GLY A 127 4.77 -8.54 11.14
C GLY A 127 6.15 -7.96 11.40
N LEU A 128 6.86 -7.66 10.31
CA LEU A 128 8.20 -7.11 10.36
C LEU A 128 8.29 -5.95 9.38
N ILE A 129 8.70 -4.78 9.87
CA ILE A 129 9.21 -3.73 8.98
C ILE A 129 10.66 -4.07 8.68
N GLU A 130 11.03 -4.09 7.41
CA GLU A 130 12.42 -4.24 7.00
C GLU A 130 12.86 -3.01 6.23
N ILE A 131 14.05 -2.54 6.57
CA ILE A 131 14.72 -1.47 5.85
C ILE A 131 16.11 -1.97 5.53
N TYR A 132 16.52 -1.83 4.29
CA TYR A 132 17.87 -2.16 3.91
C TYR A 132 18.37 -1.26 2.79
N ARG A 133 19.69 -1.19 2.68
CA ARG A 133 20.36 -0.54 1.56
C ARG A 133 20.81 -1.57 0.56
N VAL A 134 20.54 -1.30 -0.70
CA VAL A 134 20.98 -2.15 -1.81
C VAL A 134 21.45 -1.29 -2.95
N LYS A 135 22.50 -1.76 -3.62
CA LYS A 135 22.99 -1.15 -4.84
C LYS A 135 22.39 -1.92 -6.02
N ALA A 136 21.61 -1.25 -6.86
CA ALA A 136 20.88 -1.90 -7.95
C ALA A 136 21.08 -1.17 -9.28
N GLU A 137 20.97 -1.92 -10.38
CA GLU A 137 20.95 -1.36 -11.72
C GLU A 137 19.60 -0.70 -11.98
N VAL A 138 19.64 0.54 -12.49
CA VAL A 138 18.49 1.29 -12.95
C VAL A 138 18.55 1.39 -14.45
N ARG A 139 17.49 0.95 -15.13
CA ARG A 139 17.32 1.03 -16.58
C ARG A 139 16.29 2.09 -16.92
N ILE A 140 16.56 2.87 -17.96
CA ILE A 140 15.62 3.86 -18.50
C ILE A 140 14.93 3.26 -19.71
N ALA A 141 13.62 3.01 -19.59
CA ALA A 141 12.75 2.51 -20.64
C ALA A 141 11.79 3.62 -21.12
N PRO A 142 11.34 3.58 -22.38
CA PRO A 142 10.26 4.46 -22.83
C PRO A 142 8.98 4.17 -22.03
N SER A 143 8.27 5.23 -21.64
CA SER A 143 6.95 5.06 -21.03
C SER A 143 5.95 4.63 -22.11
N GLN A 144 5.26 3.50 -21.90
CA GLN A 144 4.20 3.07 -22.81
C GLN A 144 2.93 3.89 -22.54
N GLY A 145 2.57 4.79 -23.47
CA GLY A 145 1.29 5.50 -23.47
C GLY A 145 1.22 6.82 -22.71
N ILE A 146 2.32 7.33 -22.13
CA ILE A 146 2.38 8.64 -21.44
C ILE A 146 3.67 9.38 -21.84
N PRO A 147 3.65 10.71 -22.07
CA PRO A 147 4.87 11.49 -22.30
C PRO A 147 5.84 11.37 -21.11
N GLY A 148 7.04 10.86 -21.36
CA GLY A 148 8.06 10.67 -20.32
C GLY A 148 8.90 9.41 -20.53
N TYR A 149 9.64 9.02 -19.50
CA TYR A 149 10.37 7.76 -19.45
C TYR A 149 10.06 7.01 -18.15
N ARG A 150 10.17 5.69 -18.21
CA ARG A 150 10.04 4.81 -17.06
C ARG A 150 11.42 4.44 -16.56
N GLN A 151 11.64 4.49 -15.26
CA GLN A 151 12.83 3.92 -14.64
C GLN A 151 12.46 2.58 -14.01
N GLU A 152 13.31 1.60 -14.23
CA GLU A 152 13.13 0.23 -13.77
C GLU A 152 14.35 -0.15 -12.95
N ALA A 153 14.14 -0.58 -11.72
CA ALA A 153 15.17 -1.12 -10.84
C ALA A 153 14.87 -2.59 -10.56
N ILE A 154 15.88 -3.46 -10.66
CA ILE A 154 15.76 -4.86 -10.25
C ILE A 154 16.40 -4.99 -8.87
N ILE A 155 15.56 -5.22 -7.86
CA ILE A 155 15.97 -5.36 -6.46
C ILE A 155 15.49 -6.72 -5.97
N GLU A 156 16.42 -7.56 -5.50
CA GLU A 156 16.12 -8.92 -5.03
C GLU A 156 15.30 -9.76 -6.04
N GLY A 157 15.56 -9.58 -7.34
CA GLY A 157 14.83 -10.26 -8.41
C GLY A 157 13.44 -9.70 -8.71
N LYS A 158 12.98 -8.68 -7.98
CA LYS A 158 11.73 -7.96 -8.24
C LYS A 158 11.97 -6.70 -9.05
N LYS A 159 11.07 -6.44 -10.00
CA LYS A 159 11.07 -5.22 -10.81
C LYS A 159 10.27 -4.13 -10.11
N LEU A 160 10.95 -3.11 -9.61
CA LEU A 160 10.33 -1.91 -9.07
C LEU A 160 10.46 -0.78 -10.09
N VAL A 161 9.41 0.01 -10.23
CA VAL A 161 9.32 1.01 -11.28
C VAL A 161 8.91 2.37 -10.77
N ARG A 162 9.36 3.39 -11.49
CA ARG A 162 9.01 4.78 -11.27
C ARG A 162 8.74 5.43 -12.62
N LEU A 163 7.58 6.04 -12.77
CA LEU A 163 7.27 6.86 -13.94
C LEU A 163 7.92 8.23 -13.78
N TYR A 164 8.61 8.70 -14.81
CA TYR A 164 9.23 10.01 -14.84
C TYR A 164 8.57 10.83 -15.96
N GLY A 165 7.93 11.94 -15.60
CA GLY A 165 7.18 12.80 -16.50
C GLY A 165 7.08 14.24 -15.97
N LEU A 166 6.24 15.08 -16.57
CA LEU A 166 6.10 16.52 -16.25
C LEU A 166 5.77 16.86 -14.78
N PHE A 167 5.32 15.88 -14.00
CA PHE A 167 4.89 16.06 -12.60
C PHE A 167 5.60 15.13 -11.60
N ALA A 168 6.48 14.25 -12.06
CA ALA A 168 7.18 13.30 -11.20
C ALA A 168 8.44 13.94 -10.61
N THR A 169 8.61 13.85 -9.30
CA THR A 169 9.82 14.36 -8.63
C THR A 169 10.88 13.27 -8.44
N ASP A 170 12.16 13.65 -8.37
CA ASP A 170 13.26 12.70 -8.10
C ASP A 170 13.13 11.97 -6.75
N ASN A 171 12.27 12.47 -5.86
CA ASN A 171 12.00 11.93 -4.53
C ASN A 171 10.88 10.88 -4.50
N GLU A 172 10.24 10.59 -5.64
CA GLU A 172 9.22 9.55 -5.70
C GLU A 172 9.83 8.15 -5.59
N PRO A 173 9.17 7.23 -4.85
CA PRO A 173 9.63 5.87 -4.71
C PRO A 173 9.41 5.08 -6.00
N PHE A 174 10.26 4.07 -6.15
CA PHE A 174 10.06 2.92 -7.01
C PHE A 174 9.11 1.96 -6.29
N THR A 175 8.08 1.49 -6.99
CA THR A 175 7.09 0.55 -6.44
C THR A 175 7.00 -0.69 -7.33
N PRO A 176 6.69 -1.88 -6.79
CA PRO A 176 6.50 -3.08 -7.60
C PRO A 176 5.39 -2.86 -8.64
N GLU A 177 5.66 -3.21 -9.90
CA GLU A 177 4.65 -3.16 -10.97
C GLU A 177 3.47 -4.09 -10.68
N ASP A 178 3.76 -5.24 -10.05
CA ASP A 178 2.79 -6.30 -9.74
C ASP A 178 2.47 -6.40 -8.24
N ASP A 179 2.32 -5.28 -7.54
CA ASP A 179 1.99 -5.31 -6.10
C ASP A 179 0.58 -5.93 -5.88
N PRO A 180 0.47 -7.07 -5.18
CA PRO A 180 -0.80 -7.76 -4.96
C PRO A 180 -1.76 -6.94 -4.08
N ILE A 181 -1.25 -6.13 -3.15
CA ILE A 181 -2.05 -5.27 -2.27
C ILE A 181 -2.67 -4.16 -3.12
N LEU A 182 -1.88 -3.52 -4.01
CA LEU A 182 -2.41 -2.51 -4.93
C LEU A 182 -3.51 -3.10 -5.83
N LYS A 183 -3.27 -4.27 -6.44
CA LYS A 183 -4.26 -4.95 -7.29
C LYS A 183 -5.58 -5.21 -6.56
N GLU A 184 -5.54 -5.67 -5.31
CA GLU A 184 -6.75 -5.89 -4.51
C GLU A 184 -7.45 -4.59 -4.11
N LEU A 185 -6.71 -3.55 -3.71
CA LEU A 185 -7.27 -2.24 -3.38
C LEU A 185 -7.97 -1.60 -4.59
N PHE A 186 -7.41 -1.71 -5.80
CA PHE A 186 -8.08 -1.23 -7.02
C PHE A 186 -9.39 -1.99 -7.29
N LYS A 187 -9.42 -3.31 -7.10
CA LYS A 187 -10.66 -4.10 -7.23
C LYS A 187 -11.73 -3.64 -6.26
N GLN A 188 -11.38 -3.37 -5.00
CA GLN A 188 -12.33 -2.89 -3.99
C GLN A 188 -12.91 -1.51 -4.33
N VAL A 189 -12.09 -0.58 -4.85
CA VAL A 189 -12.55 0.75 -5.27
C VAL A 189 -13.53 0.62 -6.44
N ASN A 190 -13.26 -0.25 -7.40
CA ASN A 190 -14.13 -0.47 -8.56
C ASN A 190 -15.50 -1.04 -8.15
N ILE A 191 -15.54 -2.05 -7.26
CA ILE A 191 -16.79 -2.63 -6.74
C ILE A 191 -17.63 -1.55 -6.02
N ASN A 192 -17.00 -0.67 -5.25
CA ASN A 192 -17.68 0.43 -4.55
C ASN A 192 -18.10 1.59 -5.49
N SER A 193 -17.60 1.63 -6.73
CA SER A 193 -17.95 2.62 -7.75
C SER A 193 -19.13 2.20 -8.64
N GLU A 194 -19.41 0.90 -8.75
CA GLU A 194 -20.54 0.34 -9.50
C GLU A 194 -21.88 0.43 -8.74
N VAL A 195 -21.85 0.78 -7.45
CA VAL A 195 -23.07 1.13 -6.71
C VAL A 195 -23.55 2.52 -7.17
N PRO A 196 -24.76 2.66 -7.76
CA PRO A 196 -25.22 3.94 -8.29
C PRO A 196 -25.35 4.95 -7.15
N ARG A 197 -24.41 5.90 -7.10
CA ARG A 197 -24.47 7.03 -6.17
C ARG A 197 -25.65 7.92 -6.57
N ILE A 198 -26.68 7.98 -5.72
CA ILE A 198 -27.72 9.01 -5.81
C ILE A 198 -27.01 10.37 -5.69
N LYS A 199 -26.91 11.09 -6.81
CA LYS A 199 -26.27 12.41 -6.88
C LYS A 199 -27.04 13.40 -6.01
N ARG A 200 -26.61 13.61 -4.77
CA ARG A 200 -26.96 14.83 -4.04
C ARG A 200 -26.13 15.98 -4.63
N ARG A 201 -26.80 16.92 -5.29
CA ARG A 201 -26.22 18.23 -5.68
C ARG A 201 -25.75 18.92 -4.40
N GLY A 202 -24.45 19.15 -4.30
CA GLY A 202 -23.82 19.93 -3.24
C GLY A 202 -22.54 20.55 -3.78
N ASP A 203 -22.36 21.83 -3.50
CA ASP A 203 -21.55 22.79 -4.22
C ASP A 203 -20.05 22.47 -4.37
N LYS A 204 -19.52 22.92 -5.52
CA LYS A 204 -18.10 22.95 -5.83
C LYS A 204 -17.32 23.70 -4.74
N LYS A 205 -16.56 22.97 -3.94
CA LYS A 205 -15.41 23.51 -3.20
C LYS A 205 -14.14 22.76 -3.58
N ASN A 206 -13.28 23.50 -4.28
CA ASN A 206 -11.83 23.36 -4.48
C ASN A 206 -11.21 21.97 -4.23
N LEU A 207 -10.99 21.25 -5.33
CA LEU A 207 -10.00 20.18 -5.44
C LEU A 207 -8.60 20.81 -5.48
N SER A 208 -7.99 20.99 -4.31
CA SER A 208 -6.54 21.18 -4.21
C SER A 208 -5.94 19.94 -3.56
N GLY A 209 -5.13 19.20 -4.33
CA GLY A 209 -3.98 18.48 -3.76
C GLY A 209 -4.03 16.96 -3.61
N TYR A 210 -4.90 16.23 -4.31
CA TYR A 210 -4.80 14.77 -4.37
C TYR A 210 -5.07 14.29 -5.80
N MET A 211 -4.01 13.85 -6.49
CA MET A 211 -4.16 13.19 -7.77
C MET A 211 -4.51 11.72 -7.57
N ASP A 212 -5.56 11.34 -8.28
CA ASP A 212 -6.02 9.99 -8.57
C ASP A 212 -4.86 9.13 -9.10
N ILE A 213 -4.50 8.08 -8.37
CA ILE A 213 -3.49 7.08 -8.80
C ILE A 213 -4.17 6.00 -9.67
N THR A 214 -5.20 6.37 -10.44
CA THR A 214 -5.98 5.46 -11.30
C THR A 214 -5.22 4.98 -12.56
N PHE A 215 -3.89 4.96 -12.53
CA PHE A 215 -3.07 4.67 -13.71
C PHE A 215 -2.55 3.22 -13.78
N PHE A 216 -2.98 2.35 -12.89
CA PHE A 216 -2.81 0.92 -13.08
C PHE A 216 -4.13 0.37 -13.61
N LEU A 217 -4.07 -0.28 -14.78
CA LEU A 217 -5.17 -0.84 -15.59
C LEU A 217 -5.60 0.06 -16.77
N LYS A 218 -4.85 -0.02 -17.86
CA LYS A 218 -5.50 -0.18 -19.18
C LYS A 218 -5.41 -1.66 -19.54
N GLU A 219 -6.59 -2.24 -19.83
CA GLU A 219 -6.76 -3.53 -20.50
C GLU A 219 -6.06 -3.56 -21.87
#